data_AF-X1BA73-F1
#
_entry.id   AF-X1BA73-F1
#
_cell.length_a   1.000
_cell.length_b   1.000
_cell.length_c   1.000
_cell.angle_alpha   90.00
_cell.angle_beta   90.00
_cell.angle_gamma   90.00
#
_symmetry.space_group_name_H-M   'P 1'
#
loop_
_entity.id
_entity.type
_entity.pdbx_description
1 polymer ?
#
loop_
_entity_poly.entity_id
_entity_poly.type
_entity_poly.pdbx_seq_one_letter_code
_entity_poly.pdbx_strand_id
1 'polypeptide(L)'
;SISPRVVLERKSDEFLEAHLNKQRFLNPSPSRAFLLDTSPEIIIDRNHENIPKGHLGKQILLYCKIAKEYSVTIIDADQSEDINNNLVYDILTDYYANFRTFTKGMLLANPNQLNPGRKQ
;
A
#
# COMPACT_ATOMS: atom_id res chain seq x y z
N SER A 1 -42.66 -16.27 2.10
CA SER A 1 -41.77 -16.86 3.11
C SER A 1 -40.35 -16.83 2.55
N ILE A 2 -39.49 -15.93 3.06
CA ILE A 2 -38.10 -15.82 2.59
C ILE A 2 -37.29 -16.87 3.36
N SER A 3 -36.55 -17.71 2.63
CA SER A 3 -35.75 -18.79 3.21
C SER A 3 -34.70 -18.23 4.20
N PRO A 4 -34.56 -18.78 5.41
CA PRO A 4 -33.61 -18.30 6.41
C PRO A 4 -32.15 -18.33 5.94
N ARG A 5 -31.85 -19.13 4.90
CA ARG A 5 -30.51 -19.21 4.28
C ARG A 5 -30.13 -17.94 3.51
N VAL A 6 -31.09 -17.31 2.82
CA VAL A 6 -30.90 -16.06 2.05
C VAL A 6 -30.69 -14.87 2.98
N VAL A 7 -31.26 -14.91 4.18
CA VAL A 7 -31.12 -13.86 5.20
C VAL A 7 -29.74 -13.92 5.87
N LEU A 8 -29.13 -15.11 5.97
CA LEU A 8 -27.80 -15.29 6.55
C LEU A 8 -26.67 -14.86 5.59
N GLU A 9 -26.78 -15.18 4.29
CA GLU A 9 -25.80 -14.73 3.28
C GLU A 9 -25.78 -13.21 3.10
N ARG A 10 -26.95 -12.55 3.09
CA ARG A 10 -27.01 -11.08 2.99
C ARG A 10 -26.40 -10.38 4.20
N LYS A 11 -26.56 -10.93 5.41
CA LYS A 11 -25.98 -10.37 6.62
C LYS A 11 -24.45 -10.56 6.68
N SER A 12 -23.91 -11.64 6.12
CA SER A 12 -22.47 -11.82 6.02
C SER A 12 -21.84 -10.85 5.02
N ASP A 13 -22.51 -10.60 3.89
CA ASP A 13 -22.02 -9.66 2.88
C ASP A 13 -22.07 -8.22 3.39
N GLU A 14 -23.15 -7.81 4.06
CA GLU A 14 -23.24 -6.50 4.72
C GLU A 14 -22.18 -6.32 5.81
N PHE A 15 -21.85 -7.38 6.56
CA PHE A 15 -20.82 -7.34 7.60
C PHE A 15 -19.41 -7.23 7.01
N LEU A 16 -19.12 -7.97 5.93
CA LEU A 16 -17.85 -7.91 5.22
C LEU A 16 -17.65 -6.55 4.55
N GLU A 17 -18.68 -6.00 3.91
CA GLU A 17 -18.65 -4.66 3.33
C GLU A 17 -18.45 -3.58 4.41
N ALA A 18 -19.12 -3.69 5.56
CA ALA A 18 -18.92 -2.77 6.67
C ALA A 18 -17.50 -2.88 7.28
N HIS A 19 -16.92 -4.08 7.32
CA HIS A 19 -15.57 -4.30 7.82
C HIS A 19 -14.49 -3.79 6.85
N LEU A 20 -14.65 -4.08 5.55
CA LEU A 20 -13.78 -3.56 4.49
C LEU A 20 -13.85 -2.04 4.40
N ASN A 21 -15.05 -1.46 4.52
CA ASN A 21 -15.21 -0.01 4.58
C ASN A 21 -14.60 0.58 5.85
N LYS A 22 -14.69 -0.07 7.02
CA LYS A 22 -13.97 0.36 8.22
C LYS A 22 -12.46 0.28 8.06
N GLN A 23 -11.93 -0.77 7.44
CA GLN A 23 -10.50 -0.89 7.16
C GLN A 23 -10.00 0.17 6.17
N ARG A 24 -10.82 0.59 5.20
CA ARG A 24 -10.50 1.74 4.32
C ARG A 24 -10.26 3.05 5.08
N PHE A 25 -10.89 3.23 6.24
CA PHE A 25 -10.65 4.41 7.08
C PHE A 25 -9.45 4.25 8.02
N LEU A 26 -9.00 3.02 8.28
CA LEU A 26 -7.88 2.73 9.17
C LEU A 26 -6.54 2.60 8.42
N ASN A 27 -6.59 2.25 7.14
CA ASN A 27 -5.40 2.13 6.29
C ASN A 27 -5.37 3.31 5.32
N PRO A 28 -4.48 4.29 5.50
CA PRO A 28 -4.33 5.37 4.54
C PRO A 28 -3.98 4.77 3.17
N SER A 29 -4.74 5.13 2.14
CA SER A 29 -4.41 4.73 0.78
C SER A 29 -3.17 5.51 0.32
N PRO A 30 -2.17 4.85 -0.29
CA PRO A 30 -1.03 5.56 -0.85
C PRO A 30 -1.50 6.49 -1.97
N SER A 31 -0.90 7.68 -2.04
CA SER A 31 -1.10 8.64 -3.13
C SER A 31 -0.47 8.16 -4.44
N ARG A 32 0.62 7.39 -4.33
CA ARG A 32 1.33 6.74 -5.44
C ARG A 32 1.79 5.36 -5.01
N ALA A 33 1.70 4.40 -5.93
CA ALA A 33 2.19 3.05 -5.74
C ALA A 33 3.09 2.68 -6.92
N PHE A 34 4.20 2.01 -6.62
CA PHE A 34 5.16 1.56 -7.61
C PHE A 34 5.44 0.07 -7.39
N LEU A 35 5.53 -0.69 -8.48
CA LEU A 35 6.06 -2.05 -8.48
C LEU A 35 7.46 -2.02 -9.10
N LEU A 36 8.47 -2.40 -8.32
CA LEU A 36 9.82 -2.60 -8.82
C LEU A 36 9.92 -4.01 -9.41
N ASP A 37 9.84 -4.10 -10.72
CA ASP A 37 9.97 -5.36 -11.46
C ASP A 37 11.45 -5.64 -11.69
N THR A 38 11.90 -6.84 -11.33
CA THR A 38 13.32 -7.24 -11.41
C THR A 38 13.41 -8.74 -11.65
N SER A 39 14.46 -9.15 -12.36
CA SER A 39 14.68 -10.56 -12.67
C SER A 39 14.92 -11.41 -11.40
N PRO A 40 14.41 -12.67 -11.36
CA PRO A 40 14.66 -13.60 -10.26
C PRO A 40 16.14 -13.79 -9.95
N GLU A 41 17.00 -13.72 -10.97
CA GLU A 41 18.45 -13.81 -10.86
C GLU A 41 19.02 -12.71 -9.97
N ILE A 42 18.60 -11.46 -10.19
CA ILE A 42 19.04 -10.31 -9.39
C ILE A 42 18.48 -10.38 -7.97
N ILE A 43 17.24 -10.84 -7.80
CA ILE A 43 16.65 -11.04 -6.46
C ILE A 43 17.46 -12.05 -5.65
N ILE A 44 17.87 -13.16 -6.26
CA ILE A 44 18.65 -14.21 -5.60
C ILE A 44 20.07 -13.74 -5.30
N ASP A 45 20.69 -12.99 -6.21
CA ASP A 45 22.02 -12.43 -5.97
C ASP A 45 22.02 -11.42 -4.80
N ARG A 46 20.97 -10.60 -4.71
CA ARG A 46 20.80 -9.61 -3.63
C ARG A 46 20.29 -10.19 -2.31
N ASN A 47 19.57 -11.32 -2.33
CA ASN A 47 19.08 -11.98 -1.13
C ASN A 47 20.05 -13.06 -0.67
N HIS A 48 20.54 -12.93 0.56
CA HIS A 48 21.32 -13.98 1.22
C HIS A 48 20.48 -15.18 1.70
N GLU A 49 19.18 -15.21 1.35
CA GLU A 49 18.26 -16.29 1.70
C GLU A 49 18.00 -17.23 0.51
N ASN A 50 17.93 -18.53 0.79
CA ASN A 50 17.64 -19.55 -0.21
C ASN A 50 16.14 -19.58 -0.56
N ILE A 51 15.67 -18.63 -1.36
CA ILE A 51 14.31 -18.64 -1.89
C ILE A 51 14.26 -19.48 -3.18
N PRO A 52 13.35 -20.47 -3.30
CA PRO A 52 13.23 -21.26 -4.53
C PRO A 52 12.83 -20.38 -5.72
N LYS A 53 13.58 -20.47 -6.84
CA LYS A 53 13.31 -19.73 -8.10
C LYS A 53 11.85 -19.83 -8.57
N GLY A 54 11.25 -21.01 -8.47
CA GLY A 54 9.85 -21.23 -8.87
C GLY A 54 8.82 -20.48 -8.01
N HIS A 55 9.15 -20.16 -6.75
CA HIS A 55 8.30 -19.36 -5.89
C HIS A 55 8.39 -17.87 -6.26
N LEU A 56 9.61 -17.37 -6.51
CA LEU A 56 9.85 -16.00 -6.96
C LEU A 56 9.13 -15.69 -8.28
N GLY A 57 9.23 -16.57 -9.27
CA GLY A 57 8.52 -16.39 -10.54
C GLY A 57 7.00 -16.27 -10.38
N LYS A 58 6.40 -17.05 -9.45
CA LYS A 58 4.96 -16.96 -9.15
C LYS A 58 4.61 -15.65 -8.43
N GLN A 59 5.44 -15.18 -7.52
CA GLN A 59 5.25 -13.90 -6.83
C GLN A 59 5.31 -12.74 -7.82
N ILE A 60 6.32 -12.69 -8.69
CA ILE A 60 6.46 -11.67 -9.72
C ILE A 60 5.20 -11.60 -10.59
N LEU A 61 4.75 -12.76 -11.11
CA LEU A 61 3.54 -12.83 -11.92
C LEU A 61 2.29 -12.32 -11.18
N LEU A 62 2.13 -12.68 -9.90
CA LEU A 62 1.01 -12.23 -9.07
C LEU A 62 1.04 -10.71 -8.88
N TYR A 63 2.18 -10.16 -8.48
CA TYR A 63 2.31 -8.72 -8.24
C TYR A 63 2.17 -7.90 -9.53
N CYS A 64 2.69 -8.39 -10.67
CA CYS A 64 2.46 -7.77 -11.97
C CYS A 64 0.98 -7.77 -12.35
N LYS A 65 0.23 -8.82 -12.03
CA LYS A 65 -1.22 -8.87 -12.26
C LYS A 65 -1.95 -7.83 -11.38
N ILE A 66 -1.64 -7.80 -10.08
CA ILE A 66 -2.21 -6.83 -9.14
C ILE A 66 -1.87 -5.40 -9.58
N ALA A 67 -0.63 -5.14 -9.96
CA ALA A 67 -0.20 -3.82 -10.39
C ALA A 67 -1.01 -3.32 -11.60
N LYS A 68 -1.25 -4.20 -12.58
CA LYS A 68 -2.11 -3.88 -13.73
C LYS A 68 -3.55 -3.60 -13.34
N GLU A 69 -4.12 -4.40 -12.43
CA GLU A 69 -5.50 -4.24 -11.96
C GLU A 69 -5.73 -2.92 -11.22
N TYR A 70 -4.74 -2.48 -10.44
CA TYR A 70 -4.82 -1.26 -9.63
C TYR A 70 -4.14 -0.04 -10.26
N SER A 71 -3.76 -0.11 -11.55
CA SER A 71 -3.03 0.96 -12.26
C SER A 71 -1.75 1.43 -11.53
N VAL A 72 -1.06 0.53 -10.85
CA VAL A 72 0.23 0.77 -10.19
C VAL A 72 1.30 0.96 -11.26
N THR A 73 2.18 1.94 -11.07
CA THR A 73 3.29 2.19 -11.98
C THR A 73 4.34 1.08 -11.85
N ILE A 74 4.57 0.33 -12.91
CA ILE A 74 5.61 -0.71 -12.94
C ILE A 74 6.90 -0.07 -13.44
N ILE A 75 7.98 -0.27 -12.68
CA ILE A 75 9.31 0.25 -12.98
C ILE A 75 10.24 -0.95 -13.15
N ASP A 76 10.90 -1.00 -14.30
CA ASP A 76 11.96 -1.95 -14.57
C ASP A 76 13.18 -1.57 -13.73
N ALA A 77 13.39 -2.28 -12.63
CA ALA A 77 14.45 -2.05 -11.67
C ALA A 77 15.78 -2.70 -12.08
N ASP A 78 15.82 -3.38 -13.23
CA ASP A 78 17.03 -3.92 -13.84
C ASP A 78 17.73 -2.87 -14.73
N GLN A 79 17.08 -1.72 -15.02
CA GLN A 79 17.66 -0.62 -15.81
C GLN A 79 18.59 0.30 -14.99
N SER A 80 19.25 1.24 -15.69
CA SER A 80 20.33 2.07 -15.16
C SER A 80 19.93 2.89 -13.92
N GLU A 81 20.94 3.24 -13.11
CA GLU A 81 20.82 4.06 -11.89
C GLU A 81 20.03 5.36 -12.11
N ASP A 82 20.05 5.92 -13.32
CA ASP A 82 19.38 7.17 -13.67
C ASP A 82 17.84 7.10 -13.54
N ILE A 83 17.22 5.97 -13.90
CA ILE A 83 15.77 5.78 -13.77
C ILE A 83 15.37 5.69 -12.29
N ASN A 84 16.20 5.02 -11.50
CA ASN A 84 16.01 4.92 -10.05
C ASN A 84 16.20 6.28 -9.36
N ASN A 85 17.16 7.09 -9.80
CA ASN A 85 17.40 8.42 -9.25
C ASN A 85 16.22 9.37 -9.49
N ASN A 86 15.63 9.33 -10.69
CA ASN A 86 14.44 10.14 -11.01
C ASN A 86 13.23 9.72 -10.17
N LEU A 87 13.02 8.41 -9.98
CA LEU A 87 11.95 7.90 -9.10
C LEU A 87 12.12 8.40 -7.66
N VAL A 88 13.33 8.28 -7.12
CA VAL A 88 13.64 8.74 -5.75
C VAL A 88 13.40 10.24 -5.63
N TYR A 89 13.84 11.02 -6.63
CA TYR A 89 13.63 12.45 -6.65
C TYR A 89 12.14 12.82 -6.67
N ASP A 90 11.33 12.14 -7.48
CA ASP A 90 9.89 12.35 -7.55
C ASP A 90 9.18 12.04 -6.22
N ILE A 91 9.54 10.92 -5.59
CA ILE A 91 8.98 10.50 -4.29
C ILE A 91 9.35 11.52 -3.21
N LEU A 92 10.62 11.93 -3.14
CA LEU A 92 11.08 12.90 -2.15
C LEU A 92 10.44 14.27 -2.38
N THR A 93 10.32 14.70 -3.63
CA THR A 93 9.65 15.96 -3.98
C THR A 93 8.19 15.96 -3.53
N ASP A 94 7.46 14.88 -3.81
CA ASP A 94 6.06 14.72 -3.38
C ASP A 94 5.93 14.69 -1.84
N TYR A 95 6.84 13.98 -1.16
CA TYR A 95 6.91 13.95 0.30
C TYR A 95 7.13 15.35 0.87
N TYR A 96 8.14 16.09 0.41
CA TYR A 96 8.46 17.42 0.92
C TYR A 96 7.35 18.44 0.65
N ALA A 97 6.72 18.37 -0.53
CA ALA A 97 5.59 19.23 -0.87
C ALA A 97 4.41 19.01 0.10
N ASN A 98 4.15 17.76 0.48
CA ASN A 98 3.00 17.38 1.30
C ASN A 98 3.32 17.22 2.79
N PHE A 99 4.60 17.33 3.20
CA PHE A 99 5.06 17.13 4.58
C PHE A 99 4.35 18.03 5.58
N ARG A 100 4.06 19.29 5.20
CA ARG A 100 3.30 20.22 6.04
C ARG A 100 1.85 19.77 6.26
N THR A 101 1.24 19.14 5.27
CA THR A 101 -0.13 18.60 5.38
C THR A 101 -0.13 17.35 6.26
N PHE A 102 0.85 16.47 6.08
CA PHE A 102 1.04 15.29 6.92
C PHE A 102 1.30 15.64 8.39
N THR A 103 2.24 16.55 8.67
CA THR A 103 2.55 17.00 10.05
C THR A 103 1.37 17.69 10.73
N LYS A 104 0.63 18.53 10.00
CA LYS A 104 -0.62 19.13 10.52
C LYS A 104 -1.67 18.05 10.79
N GLY A 105 -1.83 17.07 9.90
CA GLY A 105 -2.73 15.93 10.12
C GLY A 105 -2.37 15.13 11.37
N MET A 106 -1.08 14.82 11.57
CA MET A 106 -0.62 14.10 12.76
C MET A 106 -0.81 14.90 14.06
N LEU A 107 -0.51 16.20 14.04
CA LEU A 107 -0.68 17.10 15.20
C LEU A 107 -2.16 17.35 15.53
N LEU A 108 -3.03 17.41 14.52
CA LEU A 108 -4.47 17.63 14.70
C LEU A 108 -5.25 16.33 14.94
N ALA A 109 -4.71 15.16 14.58
CA ALA A 109 -5.32 13.85 14.86
C ALA A 109 -5.27 13.49 16.36
N ASN A 110 -4.51 14.23 17.16
CA ASN A 110 -4.46 14.05 18.62
C ASN A 110 -4.60 15.39 19.36
N PRO A 111 -5.78 16.04 19.29
CA PRO A 111 -5.97 17.39 19.85
C PRO A 111 -5.77 17.45 21.37
N ASN A 112 -5.88 16.32 22.06
CA ASN A 112 -5.64 16.20 23.50
C ASN A 112 -4.15 16.33 23.89
N GLN A 113 -3.21 16.20 22.93
CA GLN A 113 -1.78 16.41 23.19
C GLN A 113 -1.36 17.89 23.07
N LEU A 114 -2.21 18.74 22.47
CA LEU A 114 -1.93 20.18 22.31
C LEU A 114 -2.34 21.03 23.52
N ASN A 115 -3.01 20.44 24.54
CA ASN A 115 -3.33 21.12 25.81
C ASN A 115 -3.47 20.12 26.99
N PRO A 116 -2.38 19.60 27.57
CA PRO A 116 -2.44 18.80 28.80
C PRO A 116 -2.77 19.62 30.07
N GLY A 117 -3.40 20.80 29.97
CA GLY A 117 -3.48 21.74 31.10
C GLY A 117 -4.61 22.77 31.11
N ARG A 118 -5.75 22.54 30.44
CA ARG A 118 -6.95 23.37 30.67
C ARG A 118 -8.17 22.52 31.00
N LYS A 119 -8.18 21.97 32.21
CA LYS A 119 -9.44 21.83 32.95
C LYS A 119 -9.62 23.14 33.72
N GLN A 120 -10.56 23.97 33.26
CA GLN A 120 -11.21 24.96 34.12
C GLN A 120 -12.25 24.24 34.98
#